data_AF-A0A9E6WF96-F1
#
_entry.id   AF-A0A9E6WF96-F1
#
_cell.length_a   1.000
_cell.length_b   1.000
_cell.length_c   1.000
_cell.angle_alpha   90.00
_cell.angle_beta   90.00
_cell.angle_gamma   90.00
#
_symmetry.space_group_name_H-M   'P 1'
#
loop_
_entity.id
_entity.type
_entity.pdbx_description
1 polymer ?
#
loop_
_entity_poly.entity_id
_entity_poly.type
_entity_poly.pdbx_seq_one_letter_code
_entity_poly.pdbx_strand_id
1 'polypeptide(L)'
;QGVYRYLPVEHALVFEHALEKQQTLLTEATLGQEFIATAPVTFAWTVLPYRMEWRYDLAAHDVGHVCQNLYLACEAIHAGTCAIAAYHQEKMDALLQVDGENEFTLYLAPVGKV
;
A
#
# COMPACT_ATOMS: atom_id res chain seq x y z
N GLN A 1 -5.07 -15.41 -2.12
CA GLN A 1 -4.14 -14.32 -1.78
C GLN A 1 -3.76 -13.63 -3.07
N GLY A 2 -3.75 -12.30 -3.07
CA GLY A 2 -3.63 -11.53 -4.32
C GLY A 2 -3.71 -10.04 -4.08
N VAL A 3 -3.46 -9.30 -5.15
CA VAL A 3 -3.51 -7.84 -5.17
C VAL A 3 -4.89 -7.40 -5.62
N TYR A 4 -5.45 -6.43 -4.90
CA TYR A 4 -6.73 -5.83 -5.21
C TYR A 4 -6.57 -4.32 -5.26
N ARG A 5 -7.21 -3.70 -6.25
CA ARG A 5 -7.30 -2.25 -6.35
C ARG A 5 -8.65 -1.77 -5.83
N TYR A 6 -8.62 -0.81 -4.93
CA TYR A 6 -9.82 -0.18 -4.39
C TYR A 6 -10.31 0.93 -5.32
N LEU A 7 -11.60 0.87 -5.65
CA LEU A 7 -12.31 1.88 -6.42
C LEU A 7 -13.13 2.76 -5.46
N PRO A 8 -12.67 4.00 -5.16
CA PRO A 8 -13.29 4.81 -4.10
C PRO A 8 -14.68 5.34 -4.46
N VAL A 9 -15.00 5.54 -5.74
CA VAL A 9 -16.30 6.05 -6.18
C VAL A 9 -17.35 4.93 -6.15
N GLU A 10 -16.98 3.75 -6.63
CA GLU A 10 -17.85 2.57 -6.70
C GLU A 10 -17.92 1.79 -5.39
N HIS A 11 -17.03 2.10 -4.43
CA HIS A 11 -16.82 1.35 -3.19
C HIS A 11 -16.67 -0.16 -3.45
N ALA A 12 -15.75 -0.49 -4.35
CA ALA A 12 -15.54 -1.85 -4.82
C ALA A 12 -14.05 -2.23 -4.83
N LEU A 13 -13.79 -3.54 -4.82
CA LEU A 13 -12.45 -4.09 -5.04
C LEU A 13 -12.41 -4.77 -6.40
N VAL A 14 -11.39 -4.42 -7.18
CA VAL A 14 -11.04 -5.13 -8.42
C VAL A 14 -9.90 -6.07 -8.09
N PHE A 15 -10.08 -7.36 -8.38
CA PHE A 15 -8.98 -8.31 -8.35
C PHE A 15 -8.07 -8.07 -9.55
N GLU A 16 -6.81 -7.71 -9.29
CA GLU A 16 -5.82 -7.47 -10.34
C GLU A 16 -5.14 -8.78 -10.71
N HIS A 17 -4.50 -9.43 -9.72
CA HIS A 17 -3.80 -10.68 -9.93
C HIS A 17 -3.63 -11.49 -8.65
N ALA A 18 -3.44 -12.81 -8.85
CA ALA A 18 -3.04 -13.70 -7.77
C ALA A 18 -1.59 -13.42 -7.38
N LEU A 19 -1.29 -13.54 -6.09
CA LEU A 19 0.07 -13.34 -5.57
C LEU A 19 0.50 -14.62 -4.86
N GLU A 20 1.18 -15.50 -5.60
CA GLU A 20 1.79 -16.68 -5.02
C GLU A 20 2.96 -16.29 -4.12
N LYS A 21 3.15 -17.02 -3.02
CA LYS A 21 4.23 -16.75 -2.05
C LYS A 21 4.22 -15.31 -1.50
N GLN A 22 3.02 -14.72 -1.35
CA GLN A 22 2.82 -13.34 -0.85
C GLN A 22 3.68 -13.03 0.38
N GLN A 23 3.78 -13.96 1.33
CA GLN A 23 4.57 -13.75 2.54
C GLN A 23 6.05 -13.52 2.26
N THR A 24 6.67 -14.40 1.46
CA THR A 24 8.08 -14.29 1.09
C THR A 24 8.33 -13.00 0.30
N LEU A 25 7.48 -12.70 -0.68
CA LEU A 25 7.61 -11.52 -1.52
C LEU A 25 7.49 -10.22 -0.72
N LEU A 26 6.50 -10.13 0.18
CA LEU A 26 6.33 -8.94 1.03
C LEU A 26 7.52 -8.77 1.97
N THR A 27 7.94 -9.82 2.69
CA THR A 27 9.09 -9.74 3.59
C THR A 27 10.36 -9.28 2.86
N GLU A 28 10.61 -9.82 1.66
CA GLU A 28 11.75 -9.42 0.84
C GLU A 28 11.64 -7.99 0.29
N ALA A 29 10.43 -7.52 -0.02
CA ALA A 29 10.19 -6.17 -0.49
C ALA A 29 10.27 -5.15 0.65
N THR A 30 9.97 -5.54 1.90
CA THR A 30 9.97 -4.66 3.07
C THR A 30 11.17 -4.88 3.99
N LEU A 31 12.34 -5.18 3.43
CA LEU A 31 13.61 -5.22 4.16
C LEU A 31 13.63 -6.21 5.34
N GLY A 32 12.93 -7.35 5.22
CA GLY A 32 12.88 -8.37 6.27
C GLY A 32 11.85 -8.13 7.37
N GLN A 33 10.96 -7.14 7.22
CA GLN A 33 9.89 -6.87 8.19
C GLN A 33 8.79 -7.95 8.13
N GLU A 34 8.99 -9.09 8.79
CA GLU A 34 8.08 -10.24 8.70
C GLU A 34 6.63 -9.96 9.12
N PHE A 35 6.40 -9.00 10.03
CA PHE A 35 5.06 -8.68 10.52
C PHE A 35 4.10 -8.17 9.43
N ILE A 36 4.61 -7.56 8.35
CA ILE A 36 3.77 -7.13 7.23
C ILE A 36 3.26 -8.32 6.41
N ALA A 37 4.05 -9.39 6.33
CA ALA A 37 3.73 -10.58 5.57
C ALA A 37 2.69 -11.46 6.30
N THR A 38 2.64 -11.40 7.62
CA THR A 38 1.69 -12.15 8.44
C THR A 38 0.35 -11.45 8.64
N ALA A 39 0.27 -10.15 8.31
CA ALA A 39 -0.97 -9.39 8.40
C ALA A 39 -2.06 -9.96 7.47
N PRO A 40 -3.32 -10.05 7.92
CA PRO A 40 -4.44 -10.46 7.07
C PRO A 40 -4.61 -9.63 5.79
N VAL A 41 -4.32 -8.33 5.88
CA VAL A 41 -4.33 -7.40 4.74
C VAL A 41 -3.23 -6.37 4.91
N THR A 42 -2.61 -5.98 3.79
CA THR A 42 -1.66 -4.87 3.73
C THR A 42 -2.18 -3.88 2.71
N PHE A 43 -2.43 -2.65 3.17
CA PHE A 43 -2.75 -1.55 2.29
C PHE A 43 -1.46 -1.02 1.66
N ALA A 44 -1.48 -0.81 0.36
CA ALA A 44 -0.42 -0.15 -0.37
C ALA A 44 -1.01 1.05 -1.10
N TRP A 45 -0.34 2.19 -0.99
CA TRP A 45 -0.68 3.38 -1.74
C TRP A 45 0.34 3.58 -2.84
N THR A 46 -0.16 3.66 -4.06
CA THR A 46 0.58 4.11 -5.22
C THR A 46 0.25 5.58 -5.49
N VAL A 47 1.13 6.25 -6.22
CA VAL A 47 0.91 7.63 -6.65
C VAL A 47 1.06 7.74 -8.15
N LEU A 48 0.16 8.50 -8.77
CA LEU A 48 0.27 8.98 -10.15
C LEU A 48 0.66 10.46 -10.07
N PRO A 49 1.95 10.83 -10.10
CA PRO A 49 2.39 12.20 -9.82
C PRO A 49 1.76 13.23 -10.74
N TYR A 50 1.51 12.85 -12.00
CA TYR A 50 0.82 13.68 -12.98
C TYR A 50 -0.54 14.22 -12.50
N ARG A 51 -1.22 13.57 -11.55
CA ARG A 51 -2.49 14.07 -11.00
C ARG A 51 -2.33 15.31 -10.11
N MET A 52 -1.14 15.54 -9.54
CA MET A 52 -0.91 16.59 -8.54
C MET A 52 0.18 17.57 -8.94
N GLU A 53 1.30 17.08 -9.47
CA GLU A 53 2.50 17.89 -9.71
C GLU A 53 2.30 18.99 -10.76
N TRP A 54 1.45 18.74 -11.77
CA TRP A 54 1.16 19.75 -12.81
C TRP A 54 0.57 21.05 -12.24
N ARG A 55 -0.09 20.98 -11.07
CA ARG A 55 -0.84 22.11 -10.47
C ARG A 55 -0.21 22.68 -9.21
N TYR A 56 0.47 21.85 -8.41
CA TYR A 56 0.78 22.16 -7.01
C TYR A 56 2.27 22.09 -6.60
N ASP A 57 3.17 21.60 -7.45
CA ASP A 57 4.62 21.34 -7.19
C ASP A 57 4.95 19.87 -6.87
N LEU A 58 6.23 19.53 -7.02
CA LEU A 58 6.83 18.23 -6.75
C LEU A 58 6.62 17.88 -5.27
N ALA A 59 6.19 16.64 -5.00
CA ALA A 59 5.96 16.10 -3.65
C ALA A 59 4.70 16.57 -2.89
N ALA A 60 3.71 17.18 -3.55
CA ALA A 60 2.38 17.40 -2.96
C ALA A 60 1.58 16.07 -2.88
N HIS A 61 2.04 15.09 -2.08
CA HIS A 61 1.40 13.78 -1.95
C HIS A 61 0.63 13.62 -0.62
N ASP A 62 -0.70 13.55 -0.69
CA ASP A 62 -1.59 13.46 0.49
C ASP A 62 -1.69 12.06 1.14
N VAL A 63 -0.72 11.18 0.90
CA VAL A 63 -0.77 9.79 1.39
C VAL A 63 -0.81 9.70 2.92
N GLY A 64 -0.16 10.65 3.61
CA GLY A 64 -0.14 10.71 5.08
C GLY A 64 -1.53 10.91 5.68
N HIS A 65 -2.37 11.74 5.05
CA HIS A 65 -3.75 11.96 5.49
C HIS A 65 -4.59 10.68 5.38
N VAL A 66 -4.46 9.96 4.26
CA VAL A 66 -5.18 8.71 4.05
C VAL A 66 -4.69 7.62 5.01
N CYS A 67 -3.37 7.53 5.25
CA CYS A 67 -2.81 6.59 6.21
C CYS A 67 -3.29 6.89 7.65
N GLN A 68 -3.34 8.16 8.05
CA GLN A 68 -3.85 8.51 9.39
C GLN A 68 -5.34 8.13 9.55
N ASN A 69 -6.14 8.29 8.49
CA ASN A 69 -7.53 7.81 8.51
C ASN A 69 -7.61 6.28 8.67
N LEU A 70 -6.67 5.53 8.07
CA LEU A 70 -6.59 4.09 8.29
C LEU A 70 -6.30 3.75 9.75
N TYR A 71 -5.39 4.47 10.42
CA TYR A 71 -5.14 4.30 11.86
C TYR A 71 -6.42 4.49 12.68
N LEU A 72 -7.16 5.57 12.43
CA LEU A 72 -8.42 5.84 13.15
C LEU A 72 -9.48 4.77 12.88
N ALA A 73 -9.58 4.29 11.64
CA ALA A 73 -10.50 3.23 11.27
C ALA A 73 -10.13 1.90 11.95
N CYS A 74 -8.83 1.57 12.03
CA CYS A 74 -8.34 0.38 12.72
C CYS A 74 -8.67 0.44 14.21
N GLU A 75 -8.38 1.56 14.87
CA GLU A 75 -8.69 1.76 16.30
C GLU A 75 -10.19 1.56 16.58
N ALA A 76 -11.06 2.11 15.73
CA ALA A 76 -12.51 1.99 15.88
C ALA A 76 -13.02 0.53 15.83
N ILE A 77 -12.30 -0.37 15.16
CA ILE A 77 -12.64 -1.79 15.03
C ILE A 77 -11.76 -2.71 15.89
N HIS A 78 -10.94 -2.15 16.80
CA HIS A 78 -9.98 -2.88 17.62
C HIS A 78 -8.96 -3.69 16.79
N ALA A 79 -8.51 -3.10 15.68
CA ALA A 79 -7.42 -3.60 14.86
C ALA A 79 -6.18 -2.70 15.03
N GLY A 80 -5.02 -3.25 14.68
CA GLY A 80 -3.74 -2.55 14.70
C GLY A 80 -3.26 -2.30 13.27
N THR A 81 -2.52 -1.21 13.09
CA THR A 81 -1.81 -0.91 11.84
C THR A 81 -0.48 -0.24 12.12
N CYS A 82 0.47 -0.41 11.20
CA CYS A 82 1.79 0.21 11.28
C CYS A 82 2.19 0.74 9.91
N ALA A 83 2.47 2.04 9.81
CA ALA A 83 2.89 2.63 8.56
C ALA A 83 4.34 2.27 8.23
N ILE A 84 4.60 1.87 6.98
CA ILE A 84 5.91 1.42 6.51
C ILE A 84 6.28 2.24 5.27
N ALA A 85 7.32 3.07 5.43
CA ALA A 85 8.00 3.77 4.34
C ALA A 85 9.31 3.09 3.92
N ALA A 86 9.78 2.10 4.68
CA ALA A 86 11.03 1.39 4.41
C ALA A 86 10.75 0.11 3.60
N TYR A 87 10.94 0.18 2.29
CA TYR A 87 10.78 -0.93 1.36
C TYR A 87 11.71 -0.75 0.14
N HIS A 88 11.89 -1.81 -0.65
CA HIS A 88 12.53 -1.77 -1.95
C HIS A 88 11.53 -1.35 -3.02
N GLN A 89 11.71 -0.16 -3.59
CA GLN A 89 10.84 0.43 -4.61
C GLN A 89 10.57 -0.55 -5.77
N GLU A 90 11.62 -1.03 -6.43
CA GLU A 90 11.52 -1.93 -7.59
C GLU A 90 10.76 -3.23 -7.26
N LYS A 91 10.95 -3.79 -6.05
CA LYS A 91 10.27 -5.02 -5.64
C LYS A 91 8.80 -4.80 -5.36
N MET A 92 8.45 -3.69 -4.71
CA MET A 92 7.05 -3.34 -4.44
C MET A 92 6.31 -2.98 -5.72
N ASP A 93 6.93 -2.22 -6.62
CA ASP A 93 6.34 -1.85 -7.89
C ASP A 93 6.08 -3.07 -8.76
N ALA A 94 7.04 -4.01 -8.82
CA ALA A 94 6.85 -5.29 -9.50
C ALA A 94 5.73 -6.15 -8.86
N LEU A 95 5.62 -6.16 -7.53
CA LEU A 95 4.57 -6.88 -6.81
C LEU A 95 3.18 -6.32 -7.12
N LEU A 96 3.05 -4.99 -7.15
CA LEU A 96 1.81 -4.28 -7.46
C LEU A 96 1.54 -4.15 -8.97
N GLN A 97 2.51 -4.51 -9.81
CA GLN A 97 2.46 -4.37 -11.28
C GLN A 97 2.26 -2.93 -11.75
N VAL A 98 2.91 -1.98 -11.07
CA VAL A 98 3.00 -0.58 -11.52
C VAL A 98 4.36 -0.33 -12.19
N ASP A 99 4.44 0.71 -13.02
CA ASP A 99 5.60 0.92 -13.91
C ASP A 99 6.83 1.51 -13.20
N GLY A 100 6.68 2.08 -12.01
CA GLY A 100 7.77 2.69 -11.25
C GLY A 100 8.17 4.09 -11.76
N GLU A 101 7.53 4.58 -12.84
CA GLU A 101 7.82 5.86 -13.49
C GLU A 101 6.62 6.82 -13.42
N ASN A 102 5.49 6.44 -14.01
CA ASN A 102 4.23 7.19 -13.98
C ASN A 102 3.37 6.82 -12.78
N GLU A 103 3.42 5.55 -12.36
CA GLU A 103 2.78 5.08 -11.15
C GLU A 103 3.77 4.26 -10.32
N PHE A 104 3.94 4.62 -9.06
CA PHE A 104 4.85 3.92 -8.17
C PHE A 104 4.32 3.85 -6.75
N THR A 105 4.74 2.81 -6.03
CA THR A 105 4.44 2.61 -4.61
C THR A 105 5.03 3.74 -3.80
N LEU A 106 4.26 4.28 -2.86
CA LEU A 106 4.69 5.38 -1.99
C LEU A 106 4.65 5.00 -0.50
N TYR A 107 3.69 4.16 -0.10
CA TYR A 107 3.50 3.84 1.32
C TYR A 107 2.77 2.53 1.54
N LEU A 108 3.03 1.86 2.66
CA LEU A 108 2.41 0.58 3.04
C LEU A 108 1.88 0.63 4.46
N ALA A 109 0.84 -0.14 4.76
CA ALA A 109 0.28 -0.31 6.10
C ALA A 109 -0.40 -1.68 6.27
N PRO A 110 0.25 -2.67 6.92
CA PRO A 110 -0.41 -3.89 7.37
C PRO A 110 -1.51 -3.61 8.39
N VAL A 111 -2.65 -4.28 8.27
CA VAL A 111 -3.75 -4.25 9.23
C VAL A 111 -4.03 -5.65 9.73
N GLY A 112 -4.11 -5.81 11.05
CA GLY A 112 -4.38 -7.08 11.71
C GLY A 112 -5.05 -6.92 13.07
N LYS A 113 -5.40 -8.03 13.72
CA LYS A 113 -5.88 -7.99 15.11
C LYS A 113 -4.72 -7.72 16.06
N VAL A 114 -5.01 -6.95 17.11
CA VAL A 114 -4.15 -6.73 18.28
C VAL A 114 -4.40 -7.81 19.33
#